data_AF-A0A943V2J6-F1
#
_entry.id   AF-A0A943V2J6-F1
#
_cell.length_a   1.000
_cell.length_b   1.000
_cell.length_c   1.000
_cell.angle_alpha   90.00
_cell.angle_beta   90.00
_cell.angle_gamma   90.00
#
_symmetry.space_group_name_H-M   'P 1'
#
loop_
_entity.id
_entity.type
_entity.pdbx_description
1 polymer ?
#
loop_
_entity_poly.entity_id
_entity_poly.type
_entity_poly.pdbx_seq_one_letter_code
_entity_poly.pdbx_strand_id
1 'polypeptide(L)'
;MTARTVSPVRARALLGCADAFAVVAIVTVAASGFVHTAYAYVDPSVMTYTIQALAGVAVALSAVLGVAWRRLRRLLLKVLKIDENAGKQVDAPAHRLDPSAADYASSIERADARARQMKISMRTAKPEKLCWSSRLLFALAASAMLFFTVMVASPLEIVAASPESLLFGVRDVWVPLAVCALALTVLLACALSCLRGRAFAVAFACVASLGIAAYVQALFLNVSLPPADGNAVDWGSHGAMFVISGAVWIALIVGAVAFSLKKSLVFKGVASALCLFGIAAQSVSLALVLAAPGPGGYTPLQGKPAVTMEGVSEVSDENNTIVFVLDTFDTAFLRQAVEADPACLDGFTGFTWFENSTGSMIPTRYAMSTLLTGRTLGPDDASYSTSLIADWYTQHNLLDDIAAQGYRVDLYATDIYDALAALSEKAHNVHALEYAVDAPAAVAELVKCALYRDLPWAFKPLCWFYTDEVNNAVLDQDASDEASAVWKMDDAGYDDLLEEKGLTSVDMQEKGSFRVIHLAGTHAPYTIDRYG
;
A
#
# COMPACT_ATOMS: atom_id res chain seq x y z
N MET A 1 -28.50 -53.65 6.36
CA MET A 1 -27.37 -52.75 6.05
C MET A 1 -27.30 -51.65 7.10
N THR A 2 -26.23 -51.69 7.90
CA THR A 2 -26.01 -50.89 9.12
C THR A 2 -25.68 -49.44 8.80
N ALA A 3 -26.63 -48.53 8.98
CA ALA A 3 -26.39 -47.10 8.89
C ALA A 3 -25.65 -46.61 10.16
N ARG A 4 -24.33 -46.44 10.04
CA ARG A 4 -23.44 -45.90 11.09
C ARG A 4 -24.01 -44.58 11.63
N THR A 5 -24.50 -44.62 12.86
CA THR A 5 -24.78 -43.45 13.69
C THR A 5 -23.48 -42.68 13.90
N VAL A 6 -23.48 -41.40 13.54
CA VAL A 6 -22.37 -40.49 13.86
C VAL A 6 -22.48 -40.23 15.35
N SER A 7 -21.63 -40.89 16.14
CA SER A 7 -21.63 -40.79 17.60
C SER A 7 -21.45 -39.33 18.06
N PRO A 8 -21.93 -38.93 19.25
CA PRO A 8 -21.70 -37.60 19.81
C PRO A 8 -20.20 -37.23 19.91
N VAL A 9 -19.33 -38.24 19.93
CA VAL A 9 -17.87 -38.08 19.80
C VAL A 9 -17.47 -37.53 18.44
N ARG A 10 -18.09 -37.97 17.33
CA ARG A 10 -17.83 -37.46 15.98
C ARG A 10 -18.37 -36.06 15.74
N ALA A 11 -19.50 -35.68 16.35
CA ALA A 11 -20.02 -34.31 16.28
C ALA A 11 -19.14 -33.33 17.10
N ARG A 12 -18.68 -33.74 18.29
CA ARG A 12 -17.67 -32.99 19.06
C ARG A 12 -16.31 -32.97 18.34
N ALA A 13 -15.93 -34.03 17.65
CA ALA A 13 -14.74 -34.06 16.82
C ALA A 13 -14.86 -33.13 15.61
N LEU A 14 -16.02 -33.05 14.96
CA LEU A 14 -16.28 -32.08 13.86
C LEU A 14 -16.27 -30.63 14.34
N LEU A 15 -16.86 -30.35 15.51
CA LEU A 15 -16.80 -29.02 16.12
C LEU A 15 -15.37 -28.70 16.56
N GLY A 16 -14.65 -29.68 17.13
CA GLY A 16 -13.25 -29.57 17.49
C GLY A 16 -12.33 -29.43 16.27
N CYS A 17 -12.65 -30.04 15.14
CA CYS A 17 -11.94 -29.86 13.87
C CYS A 17 -12.24 -28.48 13.27
N ALA A 18 -13.46 -27.96 13.39
CA ALA A 18 -13.78 -26.60 12.97
C ALA A 18 -13.14 -25.54 13.87
N ASP A 19 -13.12 -25.77 15.19
CA ASP A 19 -12.41 -24.93 16.16
C ASP A 19 -10.89 -25.02 15.96
N ALA A 20 -10.34 -26.21 15.68
CA ALA A 20 -8.93 -26.40 15.35
C ALA A 20 -8.57 -25.77 13.99
N PHE A 21 -9.44 -25.86 12.99
CA PHE A 21 -9.23 -25.19 11.70
C PHE A 21 -9.31 -23.68 11.83
N ALA A 22 -10.22 -23.15 12.66
CA ALA A 22 -10.28 -21.73 12.96
C ALA A 22 -9.05 -21.27 13.75
N VAL A 23 -8.58 -22.06 14.73
CA VAL A 23 -7.34 -21.78 15.46
C VAL A 23 -6.14 -21.86 14.52
N VAL A 24 -6.05 -22.85 13.65
CA VAL A 24 -4.98 -22.97 12.65
C VAL A 24 -5.03 -21.80 11.68
N ALA A 25 -6.20 -21.43 11.14
CA ALA A 25 -6.34 -20.27 10.26
C ALA A 25 -5.98 -18.96 10.96
N ILE A 26 -6.39 -18.77 12.22
CA ILE A 26 -6.00 -17.62 13.04
C ILE A 26 -4.49 -17.63 13.29
N VAL A 27 -3.90 -18.79 13.60
CA VAL A 27 -2.46 -18.95 13.80
C VAL A 27 -1.69 -18.73 12.50
N THR A 28 -2.20 -19.15 11.34
CA THR A 28 -1.59 -18.91 10.03
C THR A 28 -1.66 -17.43 9.65
N VAL A 29 -2.78 -16.75 9.90
CA VAL A 29 -2.94 -15.29 9.69
C VAL A 29 -2.08 -14.51 10.71
N ALA A 30 -1.98 -14.98 11.95
CA ALA A 30 -1.15 -14.37 12.99
C ALA A 30 0.35 -14.53 12.70
N ALA A 31 0.77 -15.73 12.28
CA ALA A 31 2.13 -16.01 11.87
C ALA A 31 2.53 -15.25 10.59
N SER A 32 1.56 -14.75 9.83
CA SER A 32 1.80 -13.97 8.62
C SER A 32 1.72 -12.46 8.79
N GLY A 33 1.16 -11.96 9.88
CA GLY A 33 1.39 -10.58 10.32
C GLY A 33 2.85 -10.27 10.72
N PHE A 34 3.73 -11.29 10.73
CA PHE A 34 5.17 -11.19 10.93
C PHE A 34 5.98 -11.50 9.66
N VAL A 35 5.31 -11.75 8.53
CA VAL A 35 5.97 -11.82 7.22
C VAL A 35 6.26 -10.37 6.83
N HIS A 36 7.49 -10.09 6.41
CA HIS A 36 7.86 -8.79 5.88
C HIS A 36 6.87 -8.42 4.78
N THR A 37 6.14 -7.32 4.96
CA THR A 37 5.46 -6.65 3.86
C THR A 37 6.52 -6.35 2.81
N ALA A 38 6.28 -6.80 1.57
CA ALA A 38 7.16 -6.48 0.46
C ALA A 38 7.05 -4.97 0.19
N TYR A 39 7.96 -4.20 0.78
CA TYR A 39 8.24 -2.84 0.33
C TYR A 39 8.92 -2.96 -1.03
N ALA A 40 8.57 -2.09 -1.97
CA ALA A 40 9.44 -1.86 -3.10
C ALA A 40 10.79 -1.37 -2.52
N TYR A 41 11.82 -2.19 -2.68
CA TYR A 41 13.23 -1.98 -2.33
C TYR A 41 13.68 -2.17 -0.86
N VAL A 42 14.46 -3.24 -0.58
CA VAL A 42 15.51 -3.31 0.47
C VAL A 42 16.60 -4.35 0.07
N ASP A 43 17.86 -3.95 0.25
CA ASP A 43 19.14 -4.65 -0.01
C ASP A 43 19.43 -5.84 0.97
N PRO A 44 20.14 -6.95 0.60
CA PRO A 44 20.09 -8.25 1.28
C PRO A 44 20.88 -8.52 2.59
N SER A 45 21.47 -7.56 3.30
CA SER A 45 22.60 -7.88 4.21
C SER A 45 22.32 -8.18 5.71
N VAL A 46 21.08 -8.29 6.21
CA VAL A 46 20.83 -8.49 7.68
C VAL A 46 19.87 -9.64 8.01
N MET A 47 19.89 -10.72 7.25
CA MET A 47 18.74 -11.65 7.18
C MET A 47 18.63 -12.74 8.28
N THR A 48 19.59 -12.93 9.20
CA THR A 48 19.61 -14.17 10.01
C THR A 48 19.16 -14.03 11.48
N TYR A 49 19.46 -12.92 12.16
CA TYR A 49 19.15 -12.77 13.59
C TYR A 49 17.70 -12.31 13.86
N THR A 50 17.10 -11.59 12.93
CA THR A 50 15.72 -11.06 13.01
C THR A 50 14.68 -12.18 12.93
N ILE A 51 14.94 -13.21 12.11
CA ILE A 51 14.05 -14.36 11.90
C ILE A 51 13.87 -15.17 13.19
N GLN A 52 14.93 -15.35 13.98
CA GLN A 52 14.86 -16.14 15.22
C GLN A 52 14.14 -15.39 16.35
N ALA A 53 14.33 -14.07 16.45
CA ALA A 53 13.59 -13.23 17.40
C ALA A 53 12.09 -13.16 17.08
N LEU A 54 11.74 -13.04 15.80
CA LEU A 54 10.35 -13.01 15.32
C LEU A 54 9.63 -14.35 15.50
N ALA A 55 10.31 -15.47 15.26
CA ALA A 55 9.75 -16.81 15.48
C ALA A 55 9.40 -17.07 16.97
N GLY A 56 10.22 -16.60 17.91
CA GLY A 56 9.96 -16.72 19.35
C GLY A 56 8.75 -15.90 19.80
N VAL A 57 8.57 -14.69 19.24
CA VAL A 57 7.42 -13.81 19.54
C VAL A 57 6.12 -14.35 18.94
N ALA A 58 6.16 -14.92 17.73
CA ALA A 58 5.01 -15.54 17.08
C ALA A 58 4.42 -16.70 17.91
N VAL A 59 5.28 -17.54 18.51
CA VAL A 59 4.85 -18.64 19.39
C VAL A 59 4.18 -18.12 20.67
N ALA A 60 4.72 -17.07 21.27
CA ALA A 60 4.15 -16.47 22.48
C ALA A 60 2.77 -15.82 22.22
N LEU A 61 2.61 -15.11 21.09
CA LEU A 61 1.35 -14.48 20.70
C LEU A 61 0.26 -15.51 20.35
N SER A 62 0.64 -16.66 19.79
CA SER A 62 -0.28 -17.76 19.47
C SER A 62 -1.06 -18.25 20.69
N ALA A 63 -0.40 -18.35 21.86
CA ALA A 63 -1.03 -18.79 23.10
C ALA A 63 -2.00 -17.75 23.68
N VAL A 64 -1.65 -16.46 23.58
CA VAL A 64 -2.50 -15.34 24.01
C VAL A 64 -3.74 -15.22 23.11
N LEU A 65 -3.59 -15.48 21.81
CA LEU A 65 -4.65 -15.42 20.80
C LEU A 65 -5.72 -16.51 20.95
N GLY A 66 -5.33 -17.75 21.29
CA GLY A 66 -6.30 -18.80 21.59
C GLY A 66 -7.20 -18.47 22.79
N VAL A 67 -6.67 -17.74 23.77
CA VAL A 67 -7.41 -17.25 24.95
C VAL A 67 -8.31 -16.07 24.57
N ALA A 68 -7.81 -15.12 23.76
CA ALA A 68 -8.58 -14.00 23.24
C ALA A 68 -9.78 -14.47 22.40
N TRP A 69 -9.59 -15.48 21.53
CA TRP A 69 -10.67 -16.08 20.73
C TRP A 69 -11.78 -16.69 21.60
N ARG A 70 -11.42 -17.43 22.65
CA ARG A 70 -12.41 -17.98 23.60
C ARG A 70 -13.21 -16.89 24.30
N ARG A 71 -12.63 -15.73 24.56
CA ARG A 71 -13.32 -14.58 25.16
C ARG A 71 -14.18 -13.84 24.13
N LEU A 72 -13.67 -13.59 22.93
CA LEU A 72 -14.38 -12.92 21.84
C LEU A 72 -15.58 -13.73 21.36
N ARG A 73 -15.44 -15.05 21.20
CA ARG A 73 -16.56 -15.95 20.86
C ARG A 73 -17.69 -15.85 21.88
N ARG A 74 -17.37 -15.86 23.19
CA ARG A 74 -18.38 -15.72 24.25
C ARG A 74 -19.06 -14.36 24.22
N LEU A 75 -18.31 -13.28 23.98
CA LEU A 75 -18.85 -11.92 23.85
C LEU A 75 -19.76 -11.80 22.64
N LEU A 76 -19.34 -12.27 21.47
CA LEU A 76 -20.15 -12.28 20.24
C LEU A 76 -21.44 -13.06 20.42
N LEU A 77 -21.39 -14.28 20.96
CA LEU A 77 -22.59 -15.08 21.21
C LEU A 77 -23.55 -14.42 22.20
N LYS A 78 -23.01 -13.77 23.25
CA LYS A 78 -23.81 -13.05 24.26
C LYS A 78 -24.44 -11.78 23.71
N VAL A 79 -23.71 -10.98 22.93
CA VAL A 79 -24.19 -9.72 22.32
C VAL A 79 -25.20 -10.00 21.21
N LEU A 80 -25.01 -11.07 20.43
CA LEU A 80 -25.87 -11.41 19.30
C LEU A 80 -27.17 -12.13 19.69
N LYS A 81 -27.40 -12.46 20.97
CA LYS A 81 -28.53 -13.28 21.46
C LYS A 81 -28.72 -14.57 20.64
N ILE A 82 -27.63 -15.16 20.15
CA ILE A 82 -27.65 -16.42 19.42
C ILE A 82 -27.71 -17.54 20.46
N ASP A 83 -28.88 -18.15 20.60
CA ASP A 83 -29.04 -19.34 21.44
C ASP A 83 -28.30 -20.52 20.78
N GLU A 84 -27.18 -20.95 21.39
CA GLU A 84 -26.39 -22.12 20.98
C GLU A 84 -27.20 -23.43 20.98
N ASN A 85 -28.41 -23.42 21.57
CA ASN A 85 -29.35 -24.52 21.61
C ASN A 85 -30.60 -24.28 20.75
N ALA A 86 -30.71 -23.15 20.03
CA ALA A 86 -31.83 -22.92 19.11
C ALA A 86 -31.80 -23.96 17.98
N GLY A 87 -32.77 -24.89 18.04
CA GLY A 87 -32.89 -26.01 17.09
C GLY A 87 -32.24 -27.32 17.56
N LYS A 88 -31.60 -27.36 18.73
CA LYS A 88 -31.30 -28.64 19.40
C LYS A 88 -32.58 -29.12 20.07
N GLN A 89 -33.15 -30.22 19.56
CA GLN A 89 -34.19 -30.94 20.28
C GLN A 89 -33.53 -31.84 21.31
N VAL A 90 -33.99 -31.72 22.56
CA VAL A 90 -33.59 -32.60 23.67
C VAL A 90 -34.27 -33.93 23.46
N ASP A 91 -33.52 -35.02 23.42
CA ASP A 91 -34.09 -36.37 23.37
C ASP A 91 -35.02 -36.57 24.57
N ALA A 92 -36.19 -37.16 24.33
CA ALA A 92 -37.11 -37.48 25.41
C ALA A 92 -36.46 -38.46 26.41
N PRO A 93 -36.85 -38.44 27.69
CA PRO A 93 -36.30 -39.36 28.69
C PRO A 93 -36.42 -40.82 28.22
N ALA A 94 -35.30 -41.55 28.29
CA ALA A 94 -35.27 -42.95 27.87
C ALA A 94 -36.20 -43.79 28.77
N HIS A 95 -37.23 -44.39 28.19
CA HIS A 95 -38.14 -45.30 28.88
C HIS A 95 -37.85 -46.74 28.44
N ARG A 96 -37.72 -47.68 29.39
CA ARG A 96 -37.56 -49.10 29.09
C ARG A 96 -38.89 -49.66 28.63
N LEU A 97 -38.92 -50.27 27.44
CA LEU A 97 -40.11 -50.96 26.95
C LEU A 97 -40.07 -52.42 27.40
N ASP A 98 -41.19 -52.92 27.91
CA ASP A 98 -41.36 -54.33 28.27
C ASP A 98 -41.75 -55.13 27.01
N PRO A 99 -40.97 -56.14 26.59
CA PRO A 99 -41.28 -56.97 25.42
C PRO A 99 -42.59 -57.74 25.53
N SER A 100 -43.12 -57.92 26.74
CA SER A 100 -44.38 -58.65 26.99
C SER A 100 -45.62 -57.76 27.00
N ALA A 101 -45.46 -56.44 26.93
CA ALA A 101 -46.58 -55.51 26.94
C ALA A 101 -47.36 -55.53 25.62
N ALA A 102 -48.69 -55.50 25.70
CA ALA A 102 -49.57 -55.54 24.53
C ALA A 102 -49.37 -54.35 23.56
N ASP A 103 -48.79 -53.25 24.03
CA ASP A 103 -48.49 -52.03 23.28
C ASP A 103 -47.01 -51.93 22.84
N TYR A 104 -46.21 -52.99 22.99
CA TYR A 104 -44.79 -52.99 22.64
C TYR A 104 -44.55 -52.65 21.16
N ALA A 105 -45.25 -53.35 20.26
CA ALA A 105 -45.12 -53.15 18.82
C ALA A 105 -45.53 -51.73 18.38
N SER A 106 -46.65 -51.22 18.90
CA SER A 106 -47.15 -49.87 18.58
C SER A 106 -46.28 -48.76 19.19
N SER A 107 -45.57 -49.04 20.29
CA SER A 107 -44.63 -48.10 20.91
C SER A 107 -43.33 -47.97 20.14
N ILE A 108 -42.81 -49.08 19.59
CA ILE A 108 -41.65 -49.05 18.66
C ILE A 108 -42.00 -48.33 17.36
N GLU A 109 -43.16 -48.63 16.78
CA GLU A 109 -43.59 -47.99 15.52
C GLU A 109 -43.76 -46.46 15.68
N ARG A 110 -44.33 -46.00 16.80
CA ARG A 110 -44.41 -44.57 17.14
C ARG A 110 -43.04 -43.92 17.33
N ALA A 111 -42.08 -44.62 17.93
CA ALA A 111 -40.72 -44.14 18.11
C ALA A 111 -39.98 -44.02 16.76
N ASP A 112 -40.11 -45.02 15.89
CA ASP A 112 -39.54 -45.02 14.54
C ASP A 112 -40.18 -43.95 13.65
N ALA A 113 -41.50 -43.77 13.72
CA ALA A 113 -42.22 -42.72 13.00
C ALA A 113 -41.77 -41.33 13.46
N ARG A 114 -41.61 -41.11 14.78
CA ARG A 114 -41.03 -39.87 15.34
C ARG A 114 -39.60 -39.66 14.89
N ALA A 115 -38.75 -40.69 14.90
CA ALA A 115 -37.37 -40.59 14.43
C ALA A 115 -37.28 -40.26 12.93
N ARG A 116 -38.17 -40.81 12.10
CA ARG A 116 -38.28 -40.48 10.66
C ARG A 116 -38.76 -39.05 10.45
N GLN A 117 -39.81 -38.61 11.14
CA GLN A 117 -40.28 -37.22 11.11
C GLN A 117 -39.21 -36.24 11.61
N MET A 118 -38.45 -36.62 12.63
CA MET A 118 -37.32 -35.84 13.15
C MET A 118 -36.21 -35.74 12.10
N LYS A 119 -35.84 -36.84 11.45
CA LYS A 119 -34.85 -36.85 10.35
C LYS A 119 -35.28 -36.02 9.15
N ILE A 120 -36.58 -36.00 8.83
CA ILE A 120 -37.16 -35.16 7.77
C ILE A 120 -37.13 -33.68 8.18
N SER A 121 -37.57 -33.34 9.39
CA SER A 121 -37.58 -31.95 9.88
C SER A 121 -36.18 -31.36 10.08
N MET A 122 -35.18 -32.19 10.36
CA MET A 122 -33.75 -31.80 10.38
C MET A 122 -33.14 -31.64 8.98
N ARG A 123 -33.68 -32.31 7.93
CA ARG A 123 -33.24 -32.13 6.53
C ARG A 123 -33.76 -30.85 5.91
N THR A 124 -34.92 -30.35 6.34
CA THR A 124 -35.45 -29.06 5.90
C THR A 124 -34.66 -27.92 6.57
N ALA A 125 -33.76 -27.29 5.82
CA ALA A 125 -33.05 -26.10 6.25
C ALA A 125 -34.04 -24.97 6.56
N LYS A 126 -34.30 -24.73 7.85
CA LYS A 126 -35.10 -23.58 8.26
C LYS A 126 -34.35 -22.30 7.87
N PRO A 127 -35.01 -21.31 7.23
CA PRO A 127 -34.36 -20.05 6.92
C PRO A 127 -33.91 -19.37 8.21
N GLU A 128 -32.63 -19.03 8.29
CA GLU A 128 -32.06 -18.29 9.43
C GLU A 128 -32.79 -16.95 9.59
N LYS A 129 -33.42 -16.74 10.75
CA LYS A 129 -34.06 -15.47 11.12
C LYS A 129 -33.11 -14.63 11.97
N LEU A 130 -32.12 -14.03 11.33
CA LEU A 130 -31.31 -13.00 11.99
C LEU A 130 -32.13 -11.72 12.16
N CYS A 131 -32.04 -11.07 13.32
CA CYS A 131 -32.57 -9.71 13.46
C CYS A 131 -31.70 -8.73 12.65
N TRP A 132 -32.22 -7.53 12.40
CA TRP A 132 -31.50 -6.53 11.62
C TRP A 132 -30.19 -6.11 12.28
N SER A 133 -30.17 -5.93 13.61
CA SER A 133 -28.96 -5.57 14.34
C SER A 133 -27.85 -6.62 14.24
N SER A 134 -28.18 -7.91 14.25
CA SER A 134 -27.17 -8.97 14.00
C SER A 134 -26.62 -8.92 12.58
N ARG A 135 -27.46 -8.66 11.57
CA ARG A 135 -26.99 -8.49 10.18
C ARG A 135 -26.06 -7.30 10.06
N LEU A 136 -26.43 -6.17 10.67
CA LEU A 136 -25.61 -4.97 10.68
C LEU A 136 -24.26 -5.23 11.35
N LEU A 137 -24.22 -5.92 12.50
CA LEU A 137 -22.95 -6.19 13.19
C LEU A 137 -22.00 -7.06 12.35
N PHE A 138 -22.51 -8.11 11.71
CA PHE A 138 -21.69 -8.92 10.81
C PHE A 138 -21.21 -8.10 9.60
N ALA A 139 -22.12 -7.32 8.99
CA ALA A 139 -21.80 -6.47 7.85
C ALA A 139 -20.75 -5.39 8.20
N LEU A 140 -20.83 -4.81 9.41
CA LEU A 140 -19.84 -3.86 9.92
C LEU A 140 -18.46 -4.50 10.00
N ALA A 141 -18.34 -5.71 10.58
CA ALA A 141 -17.04 -6.38 10.68
C ALA A 141 -16.41 -6.64 9.29
N ALA A 142 -17.20 -7.11 8.32
CA ALA A 142 -16.71 -7.39 6.97
C ALA A 142 -16.37 -6.10 6.19
N SER A 143 -17.23 -5.09 6.27
CA SER A 143 -17.02 -3.80 5.57
C SER A 143 -15.83 -3.05 6.17
N ALA A 144 -15.70 -3.08 7.50
CA ALA A 144 -14.56 -2.49 8.20
C ALA A 144 -13.25 -3.15 7.78
N MET A 145 -13.19 -4.48 7.67
CA MET A 145 -11.98 -5.16 7.19
C MET A 145 -11.59 -4.70 5.80
N LEU A 146 -12.54 -4.63 4.87
CA LEU A 146 -12.30 -4.22 3.49
C LEU A 146 -11.73 -2.80 3.41
N PHE A 147 -12.43 -1.81 3.97
CA PHE A 147 -12.02 -0.42 3.87
C PHE A 147 -10.86 -0.06 4.79
N PHE A 148 -10.73 -0.72 5.95
CA PHE A 148 -9.54 -0.55 6.78
C PHE A 148 -8.29 -1.03 6.04
N THR A 149 -8.35 -2.16 5.33
CA THR A 149 -7.20 -2.67 4.55
C THR A 149 -6.85 -1.67 3.45
N VAL A 150 -7.78 -1.38 2.53
CA VAL A 150 -7.48 -0.65 1.29
C VAL A 150 -7.38 0.87 1.49
N MET A 151 -8.03 1.46 2.50
CA MET A 151 -8.09 2.92 2.66
C MET A 151 -7.40 3.44 3.93
N VAL A 152 -6.94 2.57 4.84
CA VAL A 152 -6.27 3.01 6.07
C VAL A 152 -4.92 2.34 6.22
N ALA A 153 -4.89 1.02 6.44
CA ALA A 153 -3.66 0.28 6.66
C ALA A 153 -2.71 0.41 5.46
N SER A 154 -3.18 0.09 4.25
CA SER A 154 -2.32 0.10 3.06
C SER A 154 -1.79 1.48 2.69
N PRO A 155 -2.62 2.52 2.54
CA PRO A 155 -2.13 3.88 2.30
C PRO A 155 -1.13 4.36 3.36
N LEU A 156 -1.45 4.19 4.64
CA LEU A 156 -0.63 4.76 5.71
C LEU A 156 0.68 4.00 5.90
N GLU A 157 0.72 2.69 5.66
CA GLU A 157 1.96 1.92 5.60
C GLU A 157 2.85 2.37 4.44
N ILE A 158 2.29 2.63 3.25
CA ILE A 158 3.04 3.14 2.09
C ILE A 158 3.67 4.49 2.42
N VAL A 159 2.90 5.42 2.97
CA VAL A 159 3.39 6.76 3.33
C VAL A 159 4.43 6.69 4.45
N ALA A 160 4.18 5.91 5.50
CA ALA A 160 5.11 5.77 6.63
C ALA A 160 6.44 5.12 6.23
N ALA A 161 6.43 4.25 5.22
CA ALA A 161 7.62 3.57 4.72
C ALA A 161 8.39 4.35 3.65
N SER A 162 7.87 5.50 3.18
CA SER A 162 8.46 6.28 2.08
C SER A 162 8.79 7.74 2.47
N PRO A 163 9.41 8.00 3.65
CA PRO A 163 9.61 9.37 4.13
C PRO A 163 10.57 10.21 3.27
N GLU A 164 11.49 9.56 2.56
CA GLU A 164 12.45 10.25 1.69
C GLU A 164 11.83 10.64 0.34
N SER A 165 11.01 9.76 -0.23
CA SER A 165 10.45 9.93 -1.58
C SER A 165 9.15 10.73 -1.63
N LEU A 166 8.40 10.81 -0.53
CA LEU A 166 7.17 11.61 -0.46
C LEU A 166 7.43 12.99 0.15
N LEU A 167 6.70 13.99 -0.35
CA LEU A 167 6.73 15.37 0.13
C LEU A 167 5.71 15.65 1.25
N PHE A 168 4.92 14.65 1.63
CA PHE A 168 3.90 14.70 2.68
C PHE A 168 3.95 13.47 3.57
N GLY A 169 3.27 13.55 4.71
CA GLY A 169 3.34 12.55 5.77
C GLY A 169 2.02 11.94 6.18
N VAL A 170 2.14 10.94 7.05
CA VAL A 170 0.99 10.29 7.69
C VAL A 170 0.10 11.30 8.39
N ARG A 171 0.68 12.32 9.05
CA ARG A 171 -0.08 13.35 9.77
C ARG A 171 -0.97 14.18 8.86
N ASP A 172 -0.57 14.36 7.60
CA ASP A 172 -1.23 15.22 6.63
C ASP A 172 -2.41 14.49 5.98
N VAL A 173 -2.35 13.16 5.85
CA VAL A 173 -3.32 12.36 5.08
C VAL A 173 -4.20 11.41 5.90
N TRP A 174 -3.86 11.10 7.17
CA TRP A 174 -4.59 10.05 7.91
C TRP A 174 -6.06 10.39 8.21
N VAL A 175 -6.37 11.67 8.47
CA VAL A 175 -7.75 12.10 8.78
C VAL A 175 -8.68 11.86 7.59
N PRO A 176 -8.42 12.40 6.38
CA PRO A 176 -9.32 12.20 5.26
C PRO A 176 -9.46 10.71 4.90
N LEU A 177 -8.36 9.94 4.93
CA LEU A 177 -8.39 8.48 4.73
C LEU A 177 -9.29 7.76 5.75
N ALA A 178 -9.14 8.04 7.05
CA ALA A 178 -9.92 7.41 8.10
C ALA A 178 -11.41 7.80 8.03
N VAL A 179 -11.72 9.06 7.73
CA VAL A 179 -13.10 9.56 7.59
C VAL A 179 -13.79 8.90 6.39
N CYS A 180 -13.14 8.86 5.22
CA CYS A 180 -13.66 8.20 4.03
C CYS A 180 -13.86 6.69 4.25
N ALA A 181 -12.89 6.02 4.88
CA ALA A 181 -12.98 4.60 5.21
C ALA A 181 -14.15 4.29 6.17
N LEU A 182 -14.32 5.13 7.21
CA LEU A 182 -15.42 5.00 8.17
C LEU A 182 -16.79 5.22 7.49
N ALA A 183 -16.91 6.26 6.67
CA ALA A 183 -18.13 6.57 5.93
C ALA A 183 -18.53 5.41 5.02
N LEU A 184 -17.60 4.89 4.21
CA LEU A 184 -17.85 3.76 3.30
C LEU A 184 -18.13 2.46 4.06
N THR A 185 -17.47 2.24 5.20
CA THR A 185 -17.78 1.11 6.09
C THR A 185 -19.22 1.14 6.57
N VAL A 186 -19.70 2.29 7.06
CA VAL A 186 -21.07 2.44 7.54
C VAL A 186 -22.07 2.31 6.39
N LEU A 187 -21.80 2.94 5.25
CA LEU A 187 -22.66 2.88 4.07
C LEU A 187 -22.81 1.44 3.55
N LEU A 188 -21.70 0.73 3.36
CA LEU A 188 -21.72 -0.66 2.89
C LEU A 188 -22.37 -1.59 3.92
N ALA A 189 -22.09 -1.40 5.21
CA ALA A 189 -22.70 -2.22 6.25
C ALA A 189 -24.22 -2.02 6.32
N CYS A 190 -24.70 -0.78 6.22
CA CYS A 190 -26.12 -0.44 6.12
C CYS A 190 -26.76 -1.10 4.89
N ALA A 191 -26.14 -0.95 3.71
CA ALA A 191 -26.62 -1.55 2.47
C ALA A 191 -26.73 -3.08 2.55
N LEU A 192 -25.68 -3.75 3.05
CA LEU A 192 -25.69 -5.19 3.28
C LEU A 192 -26.76 -5.61 4.29
N SER A 193 -26.98 -4.85 5.37
CA SER A 193 -27.95 -5.17 6.42
C SER A 193 -29.42 -5.21 5.95
N CYS A 194 -29.71 -4.50 4.85
CA CYS A 194 -31.01 -4.49 4.17
C CYS A 194 -31.31 -5.82 3.46
N LEU A 195 -30.27 -6.57 3.07
CA LEU A 195 -30.43 -7.88 2.46
C LEU A 195 -30.91 -8.92 3.48
N ARG A 196 -31.59 -9.97 3.01
CA ARG A 196 -32.15 -11.03 3.86
C ARG A 196 -31.87 -12.42 3.30
N GLY A 197 -31.86 -13.42 4.19
CA GLY A 197 -31.71 -14.82 3.84
C GLY A 197 -30.44 -15.11 3.04
N ARG A 198 -30.59 -15.81 1.90
CA ARG A 198 -29.46 -16.20 1.04
C ARG A 198 -28.74 -15.01 0.41
N ALA A 199 -29.46 -13.94 0.05
CA ALA A 199 -28.85 -12.75 -0.53
C ALA A 199 -27.84 -12.11 0.44
N PHE A 200 -28.23 -11.95 1.72
CA PHE A 200 -27.31 -11.49 2.76
C PHE A 200 -26.12 -12.43 2.94
N ALA A 201 -26.36 -13.74 2.97
CA ALA A 201 -25.30 -14.73 3.17
C ALA A 201 -24.23 -14.69 2.07
N VAL A 202 -24.64 -14.54 0.81
CA VAL A 202 -23.72 -14.44 -0.33
C VAL A 202 -23.01 -13.09 -0.33
N ALA A 203 -23.74 -11.98 -0.20
CA ALA A 203 -23.14 -10.64 -0.22
C ALA A 203 -22.13 -10.44 0.92
N PHE A 204 -22.47 -10.87 2.14
CA PHE A 204 -21.54 -10.87 3.27
C PHE A 204 -20.31 -11.72 3.00
N ALA A 205 -20.46 -12.91 2.39
CA ALA A 205 -19.33 -13.77 2.07
C ALA A 205 -18.40 -13.14 1.03
N CYS A 206 -18.95 -12.51 0.00
CA CYS A 206 -18.16 -11.77 -0.99
C CYS A 206 -17.39 -10.63 -0.33
N VAL A 207 -18.04 -9.75 0.43
CA VAL A 207 -17.37 -8.60 1.06
C VAL A 207 -16.29 -9.04 2.06
N ALA A 208 -16.60 -10.02 2.91
CA ALA A 208 -15.62 -10.54 3.87
C ALA A 208 -14.42 -11.20 3.16
N SER A 209 -14.66 -11.97 2.09
CA SER A 209 -13.58 -12.62 1.35
C SER A 209 -12.76 -11.63 0.51
N LEU A 210 -13.33 -10.54 0.01
CA LEU A 210 -12.59 -9.47 -0.66
C LEU A 210 -11.59 -8.80 0.29
N GLY A 211 -12.03 -8.39 1.50
CA GLY A 211 -11.13 -7.79 2.48
C GLY A 211 -10.03 -8.75 2.96
N ILE A 212 -10.38 -10.03 3.17
CA ILE A 212 -9.40 -11.05 3.53
C ILE A 212 -8.43 -11.33 2.37
N ALA A 213 -8.91 -11.40 1.13
CA ALA A 213 -8.08 -11.65 -0.04
C ALA A 213 -7.11 -10.49 -0.32
N ALA A 214 -7.57 -9.24 -0.14
CA ALA A 214 -6.70 -8.05 -0.20
C ALA A 214 -5.55 -8.14 0.82
N TYR A 215 -5.86 -8.51 2.05
CA TYR A 215 -4.83 -8.69 3.07
C TYR A 215 -3.87 -9.85 2.77
N VAL A 216 -4.39 -10.98 2.29
CA VAL A 216 -3.57 -12.13 1.83
C VAL A 216 -2.69 -11.74 0.64
N GLN A 217 -3.19 -10.92 -0.28
CA GLN A 217 -2.44 -10.42 -1.44
C GLN A 217 -1.23 -9.61 -0.97
N ALA A 218 -1.45 -8.66 -0.08
CA ALA A 218 -0.41 -7.80 0.48
C ALA A 218 0.70 -8.59 1.19
N LEU A 219 0.34 -9.64 1.93
CA LEU A 219 1.30 -10.43 2.71
C LEU A 219 2.11 -11.44 1.90
N PHE A 220 1.54 -12.03 0.85
CA PHE A 220 2.11 -13.24 0.25
C PHE A 220 2.25 -13.24 -1.27
N LEU A 221 1.45 -12.44 -1.97
CA LEU A 221 1.29 -12.56 -3.42
C LEU A 221 1.88 -11.37 -4.19
N ASN A 222 2.53 -10.44 -3.48
CA ASN A 222 3.25 -9.30 -4.04
C ASN A 222 4.76 -9.56 -4.11
N VAL A 223 5.14 -10.67 -4.75
CA VAL A 223 6.56 -10.99 -4.98
C VAL A 223 7.06 -10.19 -6.18
N SER A 224 8.15 -9.42 -5.99
CA SER A 224 8.81 -8.66 -7.06
C SER A 224 7.90 -7.64 -7.74
N LEU A 225 7.20 -6.80 -6.96
CA LEU A 225 6.50 -5.67 -7.54
C LEU A 225 7.51 -4.74 -8.26
N PRO A 226 7.19 -4.27 -9.48
CA PRO A 226 8.00 -3.28 -10.16
C PRO A 226 8.20 -2.02 -9.32
N PRO A 227 9.36 -1.34 -9.43
CA PRO A 227 9.54 -0.02 -8.84
C PRO A 227 8.54 0.98 -9.46
N ALA A 228 8.14 1.98 -8.67
CA ALA A 228 7.25 3.06 -9.08
C ALA A 228 8.07 4.24 -9.63
N ASP A 229 8.96 3.95 -10.58
CA ASP A 229 9.96 4.87 -11.13
C ASP A 229 9.54 5.50 -12.47
N GLY A 230 8.31 5.27 -12.92
CA GLY A 230 7.80 5.81 -14.18
C GLY A 230 8.08 4.95 -15.41
N ASN A 231 8.93 3.92 -15.30
CA ASN A 231 9.20 3.01 -16.41
C ASN A 231 7.97 2.19 -16.79
N ALA A 232 7.82 1.93 -18.09
CA ALA A 232 6.81 1.02 -18.59
C ALA A 232 7.06 -0.40 -18.04
N VAL A 233 6.06 -0.93 -17.35
CA VAL A 233 6.14 -2.28 -16.78
C VAL A 233 5.89 -3.32 -17.87
N ASP A 234 6.83 -4.25 -18.07
CA ASP A 234 6.59 -5.45 -18.86
C ASP A 234 5.69 -6.44 -18.10
N TRP A 235 4.38 -6.23 -18.22
CA TRP A 235 3.36 -7.10 -17.63
C TRP A 235 3.43 -8.55 -18.16
N GLY A 236 3.93 -8.75 -19.39
CA GLY A 236 4.02 -10.05 -20.04
C GLY A 236 4.98 -11.00 -19.31
N SER A 237 6.07 -10.47 -18.76
CA SER A 237 7.05 -11.24 -17.97
C SER A 237 6.49 -11.80 -16.66
N HIS A 238 5.35 -11.30 -16.17
CA HIS A 238 4.76 -11.65 -14.87
C HIS A 238 3.60 -12.66 -14.96
N GLY A 239 3.41 -13.34 -16.10
CA GLY A 239 2.25 -14.20 -16.36
C GLY A 239 1.95 -15.27 -15.29
N ALA A 240 2.98 -15.84 -14.65
CA ALA A 240 2.79 -16.79 -13.55
C ALA A 240 2.10 -16.14 -12.33
N MET A 241 2.48 -14.91 -11.98
CA MET A 241 1.91 -14.17 -10.85
C MET A 241 0.45 -13.76 -11.12
N PHE A 242 0.12 -13.44 -12.38
CA PHE A 242 -1.26 -13.22 -12.82
C PHE A 242 -2.13 -14.44 -12.55
N VAL A 243 -1.68 -15.62 -12.97
CA VAL A 243 -2.45 -16.87 -12.81
C VAL A 243 -2.57 -17.27 -11.35
N ILE A 244 -1.47 -17.24 -10.59
CA ILE A 244 -1.45 -17.67 -9.18
C ILE A 244 -2.34 -16.75 -8.33
N SER A 245 -2.14 -15.44 -8.41
CA SER A 245 -2.93 -14.48 -7.61
C SER A 245 -4.42 -14.53 -7.97
N GLY A 246 -4.75 -14.59 -9.27
CA GLY A 246 -6.13 -14.74 -9.73
C GLY A 246 -6.77 -16.04 -9.23
N ALA A 247 -6.06 -17.17 -9.30
CA ALA A 247 -6.56 -18.45 -8.82
C ALA A 247 -6.81 -18.46 -7.31
N VAL A 248 -5.92 -17.86 -6.51
CA VAL A 248 -6.10 -17.74 -5.06
C VAL A 248 -7.32 -16.90 -4.72
N TRP A 249 -7.49 -15.75 -5.37
CA TRP A 249 -8.67 -14.89 -5.19
C TRP A 249 -9.98 -15.62 -5.52
N ILE A 250 -10.04 -16.29 -6.68
CA ILE A 250 -11.20 -17.08 -7.09
C ILE A 250 -11.48 -18.19 -6.06
N ALA A 251 -10.45 -18.91 -5.62
CA ALA A 251 -10.61 -19.99 -4.64
C ALA A 251 -11.13 -19.49 -3.29
N LEU A 252 -10.63 -18.35 -2.80
CA LEU A 252 -11.08 -17.73 -1.55
C LEU A 252 -12.55 -17.29 -1.63
N ILE A 253 -12.94 -16.60 -2.71
CA ILE A 253 -14.30 -16.10 -2.89
C ILE A 253 -15.28 -17.26 -3.09
N VAL A 254 -14.98 -18.19 -4.01
CA VAL A 254 -15.85 -19.35 -4.28
C VAL A 254 -15.97 -20.25 -3.05
N GLY A 255 -14.85 -20.49 -2.35
CA GLY A 255 -14.83 -21.25 -1.10
C GLY A 255 -15.68 -20.59 0.00
N ALA A 256 -15.55 -19.28 0.16
CA ALA A 256 -16.33 -18.50 1.12
C ALA A 256 -17.84 -18.54 0.81
N VAL A 257 -18.23 -18.34 -0.45
CA VAL A 257 -19.63 -18.40 -0.87
C VAL A 257 -20.19 -19.82 -0.68
N ALA A 258 -19.46 -20.86 -1.10
CA ALA A 258 -19.89 -22.24 -0.94
C ALA A 258 -20.06 -22.62 0.55
N PHE A 259 -19.14 -22.18 1.42
CA PHE A 259 -19.24 -22.42 2.86
C PHE A 259 -20.40 -21.63 3.48
N SER A 260 -20.59 -20.37 3.09
CA SER A 260 -21.72 -19.53 3.52
C SER A 260 -23.08 -20.13 3.14
N LEU A 261 -23.20 -20.74 1.96
CA LEU A 261 -24.43 -21.41 1.51
C LEU A 261 -24.69 -22.73 2.25
N LYS A 262 -23.64 -23.47 2.63
CA LYS A 262 -23.77 -24.76 3.35
C LYS A 262 -24.00 -24.60 4.85
N LYS A 263 -23.31 -23.63 5.49
CA LYS A 263 -23.27 -23.44 6.95
C LYS A 263 -23.23 -21.95 7.31
N SER A 264 -24.28 -21.24 6.94
CA SER A 264 -24.30 -19.78 6.95
C SER A 264 -24.02 -19.13 8.30
N LEU A 265 -24.61 -19.59 9.41
CA LEU A 265 -24.33 -19.02 10.74
C LEU A 265 -22.88 -19.22 11.19
N VAL A 266 -22.33 -20.41 10.96
CA VAL A 266 -20.94 -20.75 11.33
C VAL A 266 -19.98 -19.89 10.51
N PHE A 267 -20.20 -19.80 9.20
CA PHE A 267 -19.38 -18.97 8.32
C PHE A 267 -19.39 -17.50 8.75
N LYS A 268 -20.56 -16.90 9.08
CA LYS A 268 -20.64 -15.52 9.58
C LYS A 268 -19.78 -15.31 10.83
N GLY A 269 -19.87 -16.21 11.80
CA GLY A 269 -19.07 -16.14 13.02
C GLY A 269 -17.57 -16.24 12.75
N VAL A 270 -17.13 -17.18 11.91
CA VAL A 270 -15.72 -17.37 11.55
C VAL A 270 -15.19 -16.22 10.71
N ALA A 271 -15.91 -15.82 9.67
CA ALA A 271 -15.49 -14.74 8.78
C ALA A 271 -15.40 -13.39 9.51
N SER A 272 -16.39 -13.04 10.34
CA SER A 272 -16.31 -11.82 11.14
C SER A 272 -15.18 -11.85 12.17
N ALA A 273 -14.87 -13.02 12.73
CA ALA A 273 -13.70 -13.16 13.58
C ALA A 273 -12.38 -12.92 12.85
N LEU A 274 -12.23 -13.52 11.66
CA LEU A 274 -11.07 -13.31 10.81
C LEU A 274 -10.95 -11.84 10.38
N CYS A 275 -12.06 -11.17 10.06
CA CYS A 275 -12.09 -9.75 9.76
C CYS A 275 -11.60 -8.90 10.94
N LEU A 276 -12.17 -9.09 12.14
CA LEU A 276 -11.76 -8.35 13.33
C LEU A 276 -10.30 -8.62 13.70
N PHE A 277 -9.85 -9.86 13.53
CA PHE A 277 -8.45 -10.23 13.77
C PHE A 277 -7.52 -9.60 12.74
N GLY A 278 -7.87 -9.62 11.46
CA GLY A 278 -7.11 -8.96 10.39
C GLY A 278 -6.97 -7.47 10.61
N ILE A 279 -8.04 -6.79 11.04
CA ILE A 279 -7.98 -5.36 11.43
C ILE A 279 -7.00 -5.16 12.59
N ALA A 280 -7.06 -5.98 13.63
CA ALA A 280 -6.17 -5.87 14.78
C ALA A 280 -4.70 -6.13 14.39
N ALA A 281 -4.44 -7.15 13.56
CA ALA A 281 -3.09 -7.48 13.08
C ALA A 281 -2.49 -6.34 12.25
N GLN A 282 -3.26 -5.81 11.29
CA GLN A 282 -2.86 -4.65 10.48
C GLN A 282 -2.66 -3.39 11.34
N SER A 283 -3.51 -3.16 12.34
CA SER A 283 -3.34 -2.03 13.27
C SER A 283 -2.04 -2.11 14.06
N VAL A 284 -1.64 -3.32 14.48
CA VAL A 284 -0.36 -3.54 15.17
C VAL A 284 0.81 -3.33 14.20
N SER A 285 0.71 -3.83 12.97
CA SER A 285 1.75 -3.63 11.94
C SER A 285 1.94 -2.14 11.64
N LEU A 286 0.86 -1.42 11.34
CA LEU A 286 0.88 0.02 11.12
C LEU A 286 1.45 0.77 12.34
N ALA A 287 1.00 0.45 13.55
CA ALA A 287 1.52 1.09 14.76
C ALA A 287 3.02 0.85 14.96
N LEU A 288 3.54 -0.33 14.58
CA LEU A 288 4.96 -0.64 14.64
C LEU A 288 5.74 0.18 13.62
N VAL A 289 5.26 0.28 12.37
CA VAL A 289 5.90 1.11 11.34
C VAL A 289 5.96 2.57 11.81
N LEU A 290 4.84 3.11 12.31
CA LEU A 290 4.78 4.48 12.83
C LEU A 290 5.66 4.72 14.07
N ALA A 291 5.94 3.69 14.87
CA ALA A 291 6.71 3.79 16.09
C ALA A 291 8.20 3.46 15.93
N ALA A 292 8.59 2.72 14.89
CA ALA A 292 9.96 2.33 14.63
C ALA A 292 10.65 3.38 13.76
N PRO A 293 11.61 4.17 14.28
CA PRO A 293 12.44 5.02 13.45
C PRO A 293 13.16 4.16 12.42
N GLY A 294 13.04 4.49 11.14
CA GLY A 294 13.91 3.93 10.12
C GLY A 294 15.39 4.14 10.54
N PRO A 295 16.30 3.21 10.21
CA PRO A 295 17.73 3.44 10.38
C PRO A 295 18.13 4.64 9.52
N GLY A 296 18.28 5.81 10.15
CA GLY A 296 18.36 7.12 9.50
C GLY A 296 17.62 8.23 10.27
N GLY A 297 16.70 7.84 11.16
CA GLY A 297 15.89 8.79 11.93
C GLY A 297 14.75 9.33 11.07
N TYR A 298 13.52 9.32 11.59
CA TYR A 298 12.48 10.12 10.98
C TYR A 298 12.88 11.58 11.12
N THR A 299 13.20 12.25 10.02
CA THR A 299 13.09 13.71 9.98
C THR A 299 11.59 13.99 10.00
N PRO A 300 11.03 14.55 11.09
CA PRO A 300 9.62 14.90 11.10
C PRO A 300 9.35 15.83 9.92
N LEU A 301 8.35 15.52 9.10
CA LEU A 301 8.02 16.27 7.88
C LEU A 301 7.65 17.75 8.09
N GLN A 302 7.46 18.18 9.34
CA GLN A 302 7.36 19.61 9.64
C GLN A 302 8.70 20.29 9.36
N GLY A 303 8.73 21.07 8.27
CA GLY A 303 9.91 21.79 7.83
C GLY A 303 10.83 20.99 6.91
N LYS A 304 10.36 19.91 6.27
CA LYS A 304 11.13 19.25 5.20
C LYS A 304 11.27 20.25 4.04
N PRO A 305 12.50 20.66 3.66
CA PRO A 305 12.68 21.52 2.51
C PRO A 305 12.26 20.79 1.25
N ALA A 306 11.85 21.55 0.24
CA ALA A 306 11.68 21.07 -1.12
C ALA A 306 12.33 22.06 -2.08
N VAL A 307 12.52 21.63 -3.31
CA VAL A 307 12.93 22.51 -4.39
C VAL A 307 11.71 23.25 -4.91
N THR A 308 11.73 24.57 -4.88
CA THR A 308 10.64 25.42 -5.33
C THR A 308 10.89 25.96 -6.74
N MET A 309 9.83 26.45 -7.37
CA MET A 309 9.90 27.17 -8.65
C MET A 309 10.44 28.60 -8.47
N GLU A 310 10.78 29.02 -7.24
CA GLU A 310 11.19 30.39 -6.94
C GLU A 310 12.34 30.84 -7.85
N GLY A 311 12.14 31.97 -8.54
CA GLY A 311 13.15 32.56 -9.39
C GLY A 311 13.47 31.76 -10.64
N VAL A 312 12.69 30.72 -11.01
CA VAL A 312 13.01 29.83 -12.16
C VAL A 312 13.23 30.59 -13.46
N SER A 313 12.51 31.71 -13.66
CA SER A 313 12.62 32.57 -14.84
C SER A 313 13.55 33.77 -14.64
N GLU A 314 14.19 33.90 -13.48
CA GLU A 314 15.03 35.04 -13.10
C GLU A 314 16.52 34.72 -13.25
N VAL A 315 17.27 35.66 -13.82
CA VAL A 315 18.73 35.58 -13.98
C VAL A 315 19.38 36.89 -13.55
N SER A 316 20.65 36.87 -13.16
CA SER A 316 21.38 38.10 -12.82
C SER A 316 21.55 38.98 -14.06
N ASP A 317 21.55 40.30 -13.88
CA ASP A 317 21.91 41.27 -14.90
C ASP A 317 23.43 41.35 -15.19
N GLU A 318 24.25 40.63 -14.41
CA GLU A 318 25.71 40.52 -14.57
C GLU A 318 26.11 39.22 -15.28
N ASN A 319 26.57 38.19 -14.54
CA ASN A 319 27.10 36.94 -15.09
C ASN A 319 26.16 35.77 -14.80
N ASN A 320 25.91 34.89 -15.78
CA ASN A 320 25.00 33.76 -15.60
C ASN A 320 25.63 32.47 -16.07
N THR A 321 25.52 31.42 -15.25
CA THR A 321 25.86 30.04 -15.61
C THR A 321 24.62 29.18 -15.43
N ILE A 322 24.09 28.65 -16.54
CA ILE A 322 22.92 27.78 -16.55
C ILE A 322 23.38 26.39 -16.99
N VAL A 323 23.15 25.39 -16.15
CA VAL A 323 23.51 23.99 -16.39
C VAL A 323 22.22 23.20 -16.61
N PHE A 324 21.96 22.79 -17.84
CA PHE A 324 20.89 21.85 -18.16
C PHE A 324 21.39 20.42 -17.97
N VAL A 325 20.66 19.63 -17.18
CA VAL A 325 20.89 18.20 -17.01
C VAL A 325 19.66 17.47 -17.54
N LEU A 326 19.83 16.73 -18.64
CA LEU A 326 18.76 15.94 -19.25
C LEU A 326 18.84 14.51 -18.72
N ASP A 327 17.80 14.05 -18.04
CA ASP A 327 17.81 12.74 -17.40
C ASP A 327 17.78 11.60 -18.41
N THR A 328 18.49 10.52 -18.07
CA THR A 328 18.70 9.33 -18.93
C THR A 328 19.34 9.63 -20.31
N PHE A 329 19.69 10.88 -20.61
CA PHE A 329 20.19 11.28 -21.93
C PHE A 329 21.62 10.82 -22.17
N ASP A 330 21.81 9.91 -23.13
CA ASP A 330 23.11 9.38 -23.55
C ASP A 330 23.55 9.98 -24.90
N THR A 331 24.87 10.15 -25.08
CA THR A 331 25.46 10.57 -26.37
C THR A 331 25.05 9.64 -27.53
N ALA A 332 24.75 8.38 -27.26
CA ALA A 332 24.21 7.43 -28.24
C ALA A 332 22.84 7.87 -28.79
N PHE A 333 21.98 8.49 -27.98
CA PHE A 333 20.70 9.03 -28.46
C PHE A 333 20.92 10.25 -29.33
N LEU A 334 21.81 11.17 -28.93
CA LEU A 334 22.13 12.33 -29.76
C LEU A 334 22.74 11.93 -31.11
N ARG A 335 23.63 10.92 -31.13
CA ARG A 335 24.17 10.36 -32.38
C ARG A 335 23.07 9.86 -33.31
N GLN A 336 22.08 9.14 -32.78
CA GLN A 336 20.95 8.66 -33.57
C GLN A 336 20.08 9.81 -34.09
N ALA A 337 19.86 10.85 -33.29
CA ALA A 337 19.11 12.04 -33.70
C ALA A 337 19.84 12.79 -34.83
N VAL A 338 21.15 13.00 -34.72
CA VAL A 338 21.98 13.64 -35.76
C VAL A 338 22.07 12.80 -37.03
N GLU A 339 22.13 11.46 -36.91
CA GLU A 339 22.10 10.58 -38.08
C GLU A 339 20.75 10.63 -38.80
N ALA A 340 19.65 10.71 -38.06
CA ALA A 340 18.29 10.82 -38.60
C ALA A 340 17.99 12.20 -39.21
N ASP A 341 18.46 13.26 -38.56
CA ASP A 341 18.34 14.65 -39.00
C ASP A 341 19.66 15.41 -38.77
N PRO A 342 20.53 15.52 -39.79
CA PRO A 342 21.81 16.24 -39.65
C PRO A 342 21.67 17.73 -39.30
N ALA A 343 20.49 18.33 -39.48
CA ALA A 343 20.22 19.73 -39.16
C ALA A 343 19.69 19.95 -37.74
N CYS A 344 19.45 18.88 -36.96
CA CYS A 344 18.84 19.00 -35.61
C CYS A 344 19.68 19.83 -34.63
N LEU A 345 20.98 20.01 -34.91
CA LEU A 345 21.89 20.84 -34.10
C LEU A 345 22.15 22.23 -34.70
N ASP A 346 21.51 22.62 -35.81
CA ASP A 346 21.76 23.92 -36.47
C ASP A 346 21.48 25.12 -35.54
N GLY A 347 20.54 24.97 -34.59
CA GLY A 347 20.23 25.98 -33.57
C GLY A 347 21.28 26.11 -32.45
N PHE A 348 22.19 25.16 -32.31
CA PHE A 348 23.17 25.08 -31.21
C PHE A 348 24.49 25.78 -31.56
N THR A 349 24.44 26.94 -32.21
CA THR A 349 25.60 27.64 -32.80
C THR A 349 26.71 28.04 -31.82
N GLY A 350 26.43 28.01 -30.50
CA GLY A 350 27.37 28.33 -29.43
C GLY A 350 27.81 27.13 -28.58
N PHE A 351 27.38 25.91 -28.90
CA PHE A 351 27.65 24.72 -28.10
C PHE A 351 28.80 23.89 -28.68
N THR A 352 29.51 23.21 -27.79
CA THR A 352 30.52 22.20 -28.15
C THR A 352 30.02 20.84 -27.70
N TRP A 353 29.92 19.90 -28.64
CA TRP A 353 29.53 18.53 -28.32
C TRP A 353 30.75 17.69 -27.93
N PHE A 354 30.78 17.25 -26.66
CA PHE A 354 31.79 16.33 -26.14
C PHE A 354 31.32 14.88 -26.25
N GLU A 355 31.68 14.25 -27.37
CA GLU A 355 31.28 12.88 -27.74
C GLU A 355 31.83 11.74 -26.87
N ASN A 356 32.78 12.04 -26.00
CA ASN A 356 33.43 11.09 -25.10
C ASN A 356 33.26 11.55 -23.65
N SER A 357 32.00 11.69 -23.24
CA SER A 357 31.59 11.98 -21.87
C SER A 357 30.70 10.85 -21.35
N THR A 358 30.75 10.58 -20.05
CA THR A 358 29.91 9.59 -19.37
C THR A 358 29.51 10.11 -18.00
N GLY A 359 28.31 9.74 -17.55
CA GLY A 359 27.89 9.97 -16.17
C GLY A 359 28.81 9.27 -15.17
N SER A 360 28.94 9.83 -13.96
CA SER A 360 29.84 9.30 -12.92
C SER A 360 29.30 8.03 -12.26
N MET A 361 27.97 7.88 -12.13
CA MET A 361 27.33 6.73 -11.48
C MET A 361 25.83 6.67 -11.78
N ILE A 362 25.23 5.48 -11.69
CA ILE A 362 23.77 5.24 -11.81
C ILE A 362 23.18 4.76 -10.47
N PRO A 363 21.92 5.11 -10.10
CA PRO A 363 20.94 5.92 -10.85
C PRO A 363 21.13 7.44 -10.68
N THR A 364 20.24 8.27 -11.23
CA THR A 364 20.37 9.75 -11.33
C THR A 364 20.81 10.47 -10.05
N ARG A 365 20.23 10.14 -8.89
CA ARG A 365 20.62 10.72 -7.58
C ARG A 365 22.13 10.66 -7.28
N TYR A 366 22.79 9.62 -7.79
CA TYR A 366 24.20 9.34 -7.60
C TYR A 366 25.10 10.09 -8.58
N ALA A 367 24.61 10.38 -9.79
CA ALA A 367 25.29 11.27 -10.72
C ALA A 367 25.17 12.73 -10.26
N MET A 368 23.96 13.13 -9.84
CA MET A 368 23.66 14.48 -9.36
C MET A 368 24.52 14.87 -8.16
N SER A 369 24.74 13.97 -7.20
CA SER A 369 25.64 14.23 -6.07
C SER A 369 27.07 14.55 -6.52
N THR A 370 27.63 13.84 -7.49
CA THR A 370 28.95 14.17 -8.02
C THR A 370 28.96 15.49 -8.78
N LEU A 371 27.95 15.75 -9.62
CA LEU A 371 27.84 17.00 -10.39
C LEU A 371 27.75 18.23 -9.49
N LEU A 372 26.93 18.16 -8.43
CA LEU A 372 26.67 19.29 -7.54
C LEU A 372 27.76 19.47 -6.49
N THR A 373 28.35 18.39 -5.98
CA THR A 373 29.35 18.50 -4.90
C THR A 373 30.79 18.54 -5.42
N GLY A 374 31.03 18.10 -6.66
CA GLY A 374 32.37 17.87 -7.21
C GLY A 374 33.11 16.68 -6.59
N ARG A 375 32.43 15.86 -5.77
CA ARG A 375 33.02 14.72 -5.07
C ARG A 375 32.80 13.42 -5.82
N THR A 376 33.79 12.54 -5.71
CA THR A 376 33.78 11.18 -6.25
C THR A 376 34.22 10.21 -5.16
N LEU A 377 33.87 8.94 -5.33
CA LEU A 377 34.34 7.88 -4.45
C LEU A 377 35.87 7.86 -4.36
N GLY A 378 36.38 7.83 -3.14
CA GLY A 378 37.78 7.61 -2.84
C GLY A 378 38.12 6.11 -2.74
N PRO A 379 39.41 5.76 -2.72
CA PRO A 379 39.85 4.37 -2.54
C PRO A 379 39.44 3.74 -1.20
N ASP A 380 39.20 4.57 -0.19
CA ASP A 380 38.88 4.16 1.18
C ASP A 380 37.36 4.10 1.46
N ASP A 381 36.53 4.52 0.50
CA ASP A 381 35.07 4.44 0.63
C ASP A 381 34.60 2.99 0.47
N ALA A 382 34.07 2.42 1.55
CA ALA A 382 33.66 1.01 1.58
C ALA A 382 32.49 0.69 0.63
N SER A 383 31.61 1.66 0.36
CA SER A 383 30.45 1.52 -0.51
C SER A 383 29.86 2.87 -0.89
N TYR A 384 29.25 2.96 -2.07
CA TYR A 384 28.44 4.11 -2.43
C TYR A 384 27.02 3.97 -1.86
N SER A 385 26.71 4.76 -0.84
CA SER A 385 25.44 4.69 -0.11
C SER A 385 24.73 6.04 -0.09
N THR A 386 23.41 6.01 0.14
CA THR A 386 22.62 7.23 0.35
C THR A 386 23.18 8.09 1.49
N SER A 387 23.64 7.47 2.59
CA SER A 387 24.24 8.20 3.71
C SER A 387 25.54 8.91 3.31
N LEU A 388 26.36 8.29 2.44
CA LEU A 388 27.61 8.88 1.99
C LEU A 388 27.37 10.08 1.08
N ILE A 389 26.46 9.97 0.11
CA ILE A 389 26.13 11.10 -0.76
C ILE A 389 25.47 12.24 0.00
N ALA A 390 24.60 11.94 0.98
CA ALA A 390 23.96 12.96 1.80
C ALA A 390 25.00 13.73 2.63
N ASP A 391 25.97 13.01 3.20
CA ASP A 391 27.09 13.58 3.93
C ASP A 391 27.95 14.52 3.06
N TRP A 392 28.17 14.20 1.77
CA TRP A 392 28.89 15.09 0.85
C TRP A 392 28.26 16.48 0.72
N TYR A 393 26.93 16.57 0.75
CA TYR A 393 26.23 17.84 0.73
C TYR A 393 26.35 18.61 2.05
N THR A 394 26.57 17.94 3.18
CA THR A 394 26.77 18.62 4.48
C THR A 394 28.16 19.25 4.60
N GLN A 395 29.13 18.68 3.89
CA GLN A 395 30.51 19.14 3.90
C GLN A 395 30.73 20.28 2.88
N HIS A 396 31.84 20.99 3.02
CA HIS A 396 32.30 21.96 2.01
C HIS A 396 32.44 21.27 0.64
N ASN A 397 31.83 21.85 -0.39
CA ASN A 397 31.74 21.29 -1.73
C ASN A 397 31.65 22.37 -2.83
N LEU A 398 31.48 21.95 -4.08
CA LEU A 398 31.44 22.86 -5.25
C LEU A 398 30.40 23.99 -5.12
N LEU A 399 29.23 23.74 -4.53
CA LEU A 399 28.22 24.80 -4.33
C LEU A 399 28.72 25.89 -3.39
N ASP A 400 29.48 25.53 -2.36
CA ASP A 400 30.11 26.50 -1.44
C ASP A 400 31.19 27.33 -2.16
N ASP A 401 31.99 26.69 -3.01
CA ASP A 401 33.00 27.38 -3.80
C ASP A 401 32.38 28.40 -4.77
N ILE A 402 31.25 28.04 -5.39
CA ILE A 402 30.47 28.94 -6.27
C ILE A 402 29.91 30.11 -5.45
N ALA A 403 29.25 29.83 -4.33
CA ALA A 403 28.70 30.87 -3.45
C ALA A 403 29.81 31.82 -2.93
N ALA A 404 30.99 31.30 -2.60
CA ALA A 404 32.14 32.09 -2.16
C ALA A 404 32.69 33.05 -3.22
N GLN A 405 32.45 32.77 -4.52
CA GLN A 405 32.73 33.73 -5.61
C GLN A 405 31.71 34.87 -5.68
N GLY A 406 30.63 34.80 -4.89
CA GLY A 406 29.54 35.76 -4.86
C GLY A 406 28.48 35.47 -5.92
N TYR A 407 28.25 34.20 -6.26
CA TYR A 407 27.16 33.78 -7.15
C TYR A 407 25.97 33.31 -6.32
N ARG A 408 24.76 33.66 -6.74
CA ARG A 408 23.53 33.05 -6.25
C ARG A 408 23.42 31.63 -6.78
N VAL A 409 23.12 30.66 -5.90
CA VAL A 409 22.90 29.26 -6.29
C VAL A 409 21.41 28.94 -6.20
N ASP A 410 20.84 28.48 -7.32
CA ASP A 410 19.49 27.95 -7.42
C ASP A 410 19.53 26.56 -8.07
N LEU A 411 18.81 25.59 -7.52
CA LEU A 411 18.83 24.20 -7.96
C LEU A 411 17.41 23.77 -8.29
N TYR A 412 17.12 23.44 -9.55
CA TYR A 412 15.83 22.96 -10.02
C TYR A 412 15.95 21.47 -10.34
N ALA A 413 15.87 20.60 -9.32
CA ALA A 413 16.04 19.15 -9.46
C ALA A 413 15.23 18.33 -8.44
N THR A 414 14.72 17.18 -8.88
CA THR A 414 13.90 16.26 -8.06
C THR A 414 14.74 15.16 -7.37
N ASP A 415 15.80 14.67 -8.01
CA ASP A 415 16.65 13.55 -7.54
C ASP A 415 17.65 13.89 -6.43
N ILE A 416 17.51 15.06 -5.80
CA ILE A 416 18.36 15.54 -4.70
C ILE A 416 17.65 15.45 -3.34
N TYR A 417 16.57 14.68 -3.27
CA TYR A 417 15.68 14.59 -2.10
C TYR A 417 16.38 14.14 -0.80
N ASP A 418 17.41 13.29 -0.92
CA ASP A 418 18.23 12.79 0.20
C ASP A 418 19.08 13.90 0.88
N ALA A 419 19.21 15.07 0.26
CA ALA A 419 20.11 16.15 0.68
C ALA A 419 19.41 17.50 0.94
N LEU A 420 18.08 17.55 0.86
CA LEU A 420 17.31 18.80 0.92
C LEU A 420 17.57 19.63 2.18
N ALA A 421 17.83 18.99 3.32
CA ALA A 421 18.21 19.70 4.54
C ALA A 421 19.52 20.48 4.37
N ALA A 422 20.58 19.82 3.90
CA ALA A 422 21.87 20.47 3.67
C ALA A 422 21.81 21.51 2.53
N LEU A 423 21.03 21.21 1.49
CA LEU A 423 20.85 22.10 0.35
C LEU A 423 20.05 23.35 0.70
N SER A 424 19.15 23.29 1.69
CA SER A 424 18.40 24.47 2.15
C SER A 424 19.27 25.56 2.78
N GLU A 425 20.50 25.23 3.19
CA GLU A 425 21.50 26.20 3.66
C GLU A 425 22.39 26.73 2.53
N LYS A 426 22.33 26.14 1.33
CA LYS A 426 23.25 26.40 0.21
C LYS A 426 22.59 26.93 -1.06
N ALA A 427 21.29 26.68 -1.26
CA ALA A 427 20.53 27.10 -2.42
C ALA A 427 19.27 27.87 -2.00
N HIS A 428 18.95 28.95 -2.72
CA HIS A 428 17.92 29.90 -2.29
C HIS A 428 16.51 29.34 -2.48
N ASN A 429 16.26 28.70 -3.61
CA ASN A 429 14.98 28.06 -3.94
C ASN A 429 14.77 26.69 -3.26
N VAL A 430 15.59 26.34 -2.25
CA VAL A 430 15.44 25.10 -1.49
C VAL A 430 15.06 25.45 -0.06
N HIS A 431 13.79 25.37 0.26
CA HIS A 431 13.32 25.73 1.60
C HIS A 431 12.05 24.97 1.97
N ALA A 432 11.67 25.07 3.24
CA ALA A 432 10.42 24.46 3.72
C ALA A 432 9.24 25.06 2.97
N LEU A 433 8.34 24.19 2.51
CA LEU A 433 7.10 24.58 1.87
C LEU A 433 6.02 24.87 2.92
N GLU A 434 5.29 25.97 2.73
CA GLU A 434 3.97 26.14 3.33
C GLU A 434 2.92 25.58 2.37
N TYR A 435 2.68 24.27 2.40
CA TYR A 435 1.70 23.61 1.53
C TYR A 435 0.45 23.15 2.28
N ALA A 436 -0.66 23.06 1.55
CA ALA A 436 -1.83 22.29 1.95
C ALA A 436 -1.88 20.97 1.19
N VAL A 437 -2.54 19.98 1.78
CA VAL A 437 -2.85 18.72 1.08
C VAL A 437 -4.23 18.83 0.47
N ASP A 438 -4.36 18.55 -0.83
CA ASP A 438 -5.65 18.31 -1.46
C ASP A 438 -6.20 16.98 -0.93
N ALA A 439 -7.06 17.04 0.08
CA ALA A 439 -7.57 15.86 0.76
C ALA A 439 -8.31 14.88 -0.19
N PRO A 440 -9.24 15.33 -1.07
CA PRO A 440 -9.82 14.48 -2.10
C PRO A 440 -8.79 13.79 -3.00
N ALA A 441 -7.83 14.54 -3.56
CA ALA A 441 -6.81 13.98 -4.45
C ALA A 441 -5.90 13.01 -3.70
N ALA A 442 -5.51 13.34 -2.47
CA ALA A 442 -4.73 12.47 -1.61
C ALA A 442 -5.42 11.14 -1.31
N VAL A 443 -6.73 11.15 -1.03
CA VAL A 443 -7.48 9.92 -0.84
C VAL A 443 -7.55 9.11 -2.14
N ALA A 444 -7.79 9.75 -3.28
CA ALA A 444 -7.88 9.06 -4.56
C ALA A 444 -6.54 8.38 -4.93
N GLU A 445 -5.44 9.12 -4.86
CA GLU A 445 -4.14 8.65 -5.29
C GLU A 445 -3.56 7.61 -4.33
N LEU A 446 -3.66 7.83 -3.02
CA LEU A 446 -3.19 6.83 -2.06
C LEU A 446 -4.03 5.55 -2.07
N VAL A 447 -5.33 5.64 -2.38
CA VAL A 447 -6.17 4.44 -2.60
C VAL A 447 -5.80 3.75 -3.91
N LYS A 448 -5.44 4.47 -4.99
CA LYS A 448 -4.89 3.88 -6.22
C LYS A 448 -3.59 3.12 -5.91
N CYS A 449 -2.68 3.69 -5.14
CA CYS A 449 -1.46 3.01 -4.67
C CYS A 449 -1.77 1.77 -3.83
N ALA A 450 -2.73 1.86 -2.91
CA ALA A 450 -3.17 0.73 -2.10
C ALA A 450 -3.83 -0.37 -2.94
N LEU A 451 -4.63 -0.03 -3.96
CA LEU A 451 -5.24 -1.00 -4.87
C LEU A 451 -4.18 -1.67 -5.75
N TYR A 452 -3.18 -0.93 -6.22
CA TYR A 452 -2.02 -1.52 -6.90
C TYR A 452 -1.35 -2.58 -6.02
N ARG A 453 -1.20 -2.31 -4.73
CA ARG A 453 -0.66 -3.27 -3.76
C ARG A 453 -1.61 -4.45 -3.52
N ASP A 454 -2.88 -4.18 -3.22
CA ASP A 454 -3.78 -5.13 -2.57
C ASP A 454 -4.65 -5.93 -3.55
N LEU A 455 -4.75 -5.53 -4.83
CA LEU A 455 -5.47 -6.31 -5.85
C LEU A 455 -4.61 -7.43 -6.45
N PRO A 456 -5.22 -8.50 -6.99
CA PRO A 456 -4.47 -9.52 -7.70
C PRO A 456 -3.79 -8.92 -8.94
N TRP A 457 -2.72 -9.56 -9.39
CA TRP A 457 -1.85 -9.05 -10.46
C TRP A 457 -2.61 -8.65 -11.74
N ALA A 458 -3.72 -9.33 -12.04
CA ALA A 458 -4.59 -9.01 -13.16
C ALA A 458 -5.13 -7.58 -13.18
N PHE A 459 -5.27 -6.91 -12.03
CA PHE A 459 -5.78 -5.54 -11.95
C PHE A 459 -4.71 -4.49 -11.68
N LYS A 460 -3.46 -4.88 -11.37
CA LYS A 460 -2.36 -3.94 -11.13
C LYS A 460 -2.13 -2.95 -12.28
N PRO A 461 -2.25 -3.33 -13.57
CA PRO A 461 -2.12 -2.37 -14.68
C PRO A 461 -3.13 -1.20 -14.62
N LEU A 462 -4.31 -1.40 -14.01
CA LEU A 462 -5.34 -0.35 -13.89
C LEU A 462 -5.03 0.66 -12.78
N CYS A 463 -4.07 0.34 -11.92
CA CYS A 463 -3.70 1.14 -10.76
C CYS A 463 -2.21 1.50 -10.80
N TRP A 464 -1.57 1.43 -11.98
CA TRP A 464 -0.17 1.81 -12.12
C TRP A 464 0.01 3.29 -11.76
N PHE A 465 1.10 3.58 -11.04
CA PHE A 465 1.47 4.91 -10.57
C PHE A 465 2.99 4.99 -10.47
N TYR A 466 3.52 6.22 -10.40
CA TYR A 466 4.92 6.49 -10.08
C TYR A 466 5.02 7.61 -9.03
N THR A 467 6.15 7.70 -8.33
CA THR A 467 6.26 8.56 -7.12
C THR A 467 5.95 10.04 -7.39
N ASP A 468 6.42 10.60 -8.51
CA ASP A 468 6.21 12.02 -8.78
C ASP A 468 4.75 12.35 -9.08
N GLU A 469 4.02 11.45 -9.75
CA GLU A 469 2.56 11.57 -9.92
C GLU A 469 1.86 11.67 -8.56
N VAL A 470 2.28 10.87 -7.59
CA VAL A 470 1.71 10.88 -6.23
C VAL A 470 2.01 12.20 -5.52
N ASN A 471 3.25 12.67 -5.55
CA ASN A 471 3.61 13.95 -4.95
C ASN A 471 2.85 15.11 -5.60
N ASN A 472 2.75 15.13 -6.92
CA ASN A 472 2.06 16.18 -7.67
C ASN A 472 0.56 16.19 -7.44
N ALA A 473 -0.08 15.03 -7.29
CA ALA A 473 -1.52 14.94 -7.07
C ALA A 473 -1.94 15.30 -5.64
N VAL A 474 -1.09 15.03 -4.65
CA VAL A 474 -1.44 15.20 -3.23
C VAL A 474 -1.26 16.63 -2.74
N LEU A 475 -0.29 17.37 -3.29
CA LEU A 475 0.03 18.73 -2.88
C LEU A 475 -0.93 19.73 -3.55
N ASP A 476 -1.58 20.57 -2.74
CA ASP A 476 -2.34 21.73 -3.22
C ASP A 476 -1.36 22.87 -3.53
N GLN A 477 -0.97 22.97 -4.80
CA GLN A 477 0.02 23.95 -5.27
C GLN A 477 -0.69 25.10 -5.97
N ASP A 478 -0.50 26.32 -5.47
CA ASP A 478 -0.85 27.52 -6.22
C ASP A 478 0.25 27.81 -7.25
N ALA A 479 -0.02 27.47 -8.51
CA ALA A 479 0.92 27.69 -9.60
C ALA A 479 1.28 29.18 -9.83
N SER A 480 0.54 30.11 -9.23
CA SER A 480 0.86 31.54 -9.30
C SER A 480 1.92 31.99 -8.29
N ASP A 481 2.18 31.19 -7.25
CA ASP A 481 3.20 31.44 -6.25
C ASP A 481 4.39 30.49 -6.43
N GLU A 482 5.39 30.94 -7.19
CA GLU A 482 6.59 30.15 -7.50
C GLU A 482 7.37 29.73 -6.24
N ALA A 483 7.30 30.50 -5.15
CA ALA A 483 7.94 30.17 -3.88
C ALA A 483 7.23 29.03 -3.13
N SER A 484 5.95 28.79 -3.42
CA SER A 484 5.17 27.71 -2.81
C SER A 484 4.96 26.52 -3.77
N ALA A 485 5.23 26.70 -5.06
CA ALA A 485 5.16 25.66 -6.08
C ALA A 485 6.44 24.82 -6.10
N VAL A 486 6.30 23.49 -6.15
CA VAL A 486 7.44 22.56 -6.19
C VAL A 486 7.95 22.42 -7.62
N TRP A 487 9.27 22.40 -7.79
CA TRP A 487 9.89 22.06 -9.06
C TRP A 487 9.47 20.67 -9.53
N LYS A 488 9.08 20.58 -10.80
CA LYS A 488 8.71 19.33 -11.46
C LYS A 488 9.64 19.12 -12.63
N MET A 489 10.04 17.86 -12.81
CA MET A 489 10.77 17.43 -13.99
C MET A 489 9.78 17.29 -15.15
N ASP A 490 9.29 18.43 -15.65
CA ASP A 490 8.27 18.57 -16.69
C ASP A 490 8.80 19.44 -17.83
N ASP A 491 9.37 18.77 -18.84
CA ASP A 491 10.07 19.43 -19.94
C ASP A 491 9.13 20.31 -20.78
N ALA A 492 7.90 19.83 -21.04
CA ALA A 492 6.90 20.60 -21.80
C ALA A 492 6.41 21.80 -20.99
N GLY A 493 6.12 21.60 -19.69
CA GLY A 493 5.73 22.70 -18.82
C GLY A 493 6.84 23.75 -18.66
N TYR A 494 8.12 23.34 -18.68
CA TYR A 494 9.24 24.27 -18.64
C TYR A 494 9.45 25.02 -19.97
N ASP A 495 9.24 24.35 -21.11
CA ASP A 495 9.26 25.00 -22.43
C ASP A 495 8.14 26.05 -22.55
N ASP A 496 6.90 25.69 -22.20
CA ASP A 496 5.75 26.61 -22.14
C ASP A 496 6.04 27.82 -21.25
N LEU A 497 6.66 27.60 -20.08
CA LEU A 497 7.05 28.66 -19.16
C LEU A 497 8.07 29.62 -19.80
N LEU A 498 9.07 29.09 -20.51
CA LEU A 498 10.07 29.89 -21.21
C LEU A 498 9.48 30.63 -22.42
N GLU A 499 8.54 30.03 -23.16
CA GLU A 499 7.85 30.71 -24.26
C GLU A 499 6.97 31.85 -23.76
N GLU A 500 6.27 31.66 -22.63
CA GLU A 500 5.35 32.66 -22.07
C GLU A 500 6.10 33.79 -21.34
N LYS A 501 7.02 33.45 -20.43
CA LYS A 501 7.69 34.41 -19.54
C LYS A 501 9.08 34.82 -20.01
N GLY A 502 9.79 33.92 -20.70
CA GLY A 502 11.21 34.09 -21.01
C GLY A 502 12.09 34.19 -19.76
N LEU A 503 13.36 34.54 -19.95
CA LEU A 503 14.27 34.86 -18.85
C LEU A 503 14.23 36.36 -18.57
N THR A 504 14.05 36.72 -17.30
CA THR A 504 14.05 38.10 -16.82
C THR A 504 15.34 38.39 -16.06
N SER A 505 16.08 39.42 -16.49
CA SER A 505 17.24 39.90 -15.75
C SER A 505 16.81 40.72 -14.53
N VAL A 506 17.31 40.37 -13.36
CA VAL A 506 17.04 41.05 -12.09
C VAL A 506 18.35 41.41 -11.38
N ASP A 507 18.36 42.55 -10.69
CA ASP A 507 19.45 42.93 -9.79
C ASP A 507 19.33 42.10 -8.52
N MET A 508 20.06 40.98 -8.49
CA MET A 508 20.04 40.05 -7.37
C MET A 508 20.94 40.53 -6.20
N GLN A 509 21.79 41.54 -6.42
CA GLN A 509 22.87 41.99 -5.53
C GLN A 509 24.09 41.04 -5.42
N GLU A 510 24.07 39.89 -6.09
CA GLU A 510 25.22 39.03 -6.31
C GLU A 510 26.01 39.39 -7.59
N LYS A 511 27.22 38.82 -7.75
CA LYS A 511 28.05 39.00 -8.96
C LYS A 511 27.56 38.19 -10.16
N GLY A 512 26.61 37.30 -9.94
CA GLY A 512 26.05 36.43 -10.96
C GLY A 512 25.12 35.36 -10.41
N SER A 513 24.49 34.60 -11.31
CA SER A 513 23.67 33.44 -10.97
C SER A 513 24.29 32.14 -11.48
N PHE A 514 24.23 31.09 -10.66
CA PHE A 514 24.55 29.72 -11.01
C PHE A 514 23.30 28.86 -10.78
N ARG A 515 22.86 28.19 -11.84
CA ARG A 515 21.60 27.46 -11.84
C ARG A 515 21.76 26.10 -12.47
N VAL A 516 21.18 25.09 -11.82
CA VAL A 516 21.10 23.73 -12.36
C VAL A 516 19.64 23.43 -12.63
N ILE A 517 19.32 23.03 -13.85
CA ILE A 517 17.96 22.71 -14.30
C ILE A 517 17.96 21.26 -14.76
N HIS A 518 17.34 20.41 -13.96
CA HIS A 518 17.19 18.98 -14.22
C HIS A 518 15.84 18.73 -14.90
N LEU A 519 15.91 18.22 -16.12
CA LEU A 519 14.79 17.95 -17.01
C LEU A 519 14.71 16.44 -17.28
N ALA A 520 13.53 15.94 -17.59
CA ALA A 520 13.23 14.52 -17.80
C ALA A 520 14.05 13.95 -18.97
N GLY A 521 14.32 14.76 -20.01
CA GLY A 521 15.12 14.34 -21.14
C GLY A 521 14.55 13.09 -21.82
N THR A 522 15.22 11.95 -21.63
CA THR A 522 14.78 10.65 -22.19
C THR A 522 14.33 9.66 -21.11
N HIS A 523 14.08 10.15 -19.89
CA HIS A 523 13.54 9.36 -18.78
C HIS A 523 12.06 9.01 -19.02
N ALA A 524 11.62 7.86 -18.53
CA ALA A 524 10.23 7.42 -18.63
C ALA A 524 9.39 7.94 -17.44
N PRO A 525 8.07 8.11 -17.56
CA PRO A 525 7.24 7.83 -18.73
C PRO A 525 7.44 8.90 -19.81
N TYR A 526 7.40 8.49 -21.08
CA TYR A 526 7.49 9.43 -22.20
C TYR A 526 6.18 10.22 -22.31
N THR A 527 6.23 11.49 -21.94
CA THR A 527 5.08 12.40 -21.91
C THR A 527 5.02 13.36 -23.09
N ILE A 528 6.10 13.44 -23.89
CA ILE A 528 6.25 14.35 -25.02
C ILE A 528 6.32 13.53 -26.30
N ASP A 529 5.57 13.94 -27.32
CA ASP A 529 5.66 13.36 -28.66
C ASP A 529 6.36 14.32 -29.63
N ARG A 530 6.43 13.95 -30.92
CA ARG A 530 7.09 14.77 -31.95
C ARG A 530 6.42 16.14 -32.20
N TYR A 531 5.30 16.43 -31.57
CA TYR A 531 4.52 17.65 -31.69
C TYR A 531 4.53 18.51 -30.42
N GLY A 532 5.27 18.11 -29.39
CA GLY A 532 5.14 18.63 -28.02
C GLY A 532 4.16 17.76 -27.26
#